data_AF-A0A0E9X5M9-F1
#
_entry.id   AF-A0A0E9X5M9-F1
#
_cell.length_a   1.000
_cell.length_b   1.000
_cell.length_c   1.000
_cell.angle_alpha   90.00
_cell.angle_beta   90.00
_cell.angle_gamma   90.00
#
_symmetry.space_group_name_H-M   'P 1'
#
loop_
_entity.id
_entity.type
_entity.pdbx_description
1 polymer ?
#
loop_
_entity_poly.entity_id
_entity_poly.type
_entity_poly.pdbx_seq_one_letter_code
_entity_poly.pdbx_strand_id
1 'polypeptide(L)'
;MSKRGELQGYHYYMFWPDKEKVSTSFQSLTVAFYSAIAHNVSGKALELFSDGKTWCSIEKARFLHPKIAQNKDVGQIAMKEFLANQRKPYLAVPLPEWVRNSFSQTDLNRIISARTLDWVEFYKEIVFNNLSSMDPKSRNALVLHAIDMNDKAVDNLLKSHPCIPAIGCEQLQFIRSLVNPSGKVACLYDPEEGRFLKGTSEDFCCPKRIQRLTELGMLTNSLSLEDIKERAETITRIWQKNQKEAYKRIQQILDLTREHLSDETSPHWNSLRNIAFIPACPPKITGHDKNTCTALKSLLKCTVSAVNIW
;
A
#
# COMPACT_ATOMS: atom_id res chain seq x y z
N MET A 1 31.11 7.44 28.93
CA MET A 1 31.20 8.07 30.28
C MET A 1 29.80 8.54 30.66
N SER A 2 29.27 8.12 31.83
CA SER A 2 27.90 8.49 32.24
C SER A 2 27.85 9.91 32.83
N LYS A 3 26.77 10.66 32.55
CA LYS A 3 26.32 11.75 33.43
C LYS A 3 24.94 11.34 33.95
N ARG A 4 24.77 11.34 35.28
CA ARG A 4 23.53 10.97 36.00
C ARG A 4 23.07 9.50 35.88
N GLY A 5 24.00 8.55 35.77
CA GLY A 5 23.64 7.12 35.73
C GLY A 5 23.07 6.61 34.41
N GLU A 6 22.93 7.50 33.40
CA GLU A 6 22.59 7.12 32.04
C GLU A 6 23.87 7.05 31.18
N LEU A 7 24.14 5.88 30.62
CA LEU A 7 25.22 5.64 29.67
C LEU A 7 24.86 6.28 28.31
N GLN A 8 25.13 7.58 28.13
CA GLN A 8 25.01 8.19 26.80
C GLN A 8 26.10 7.65 25.85
N GLY A 9 25.68 7.17 24.68
CA GLY A 9 26.57 6.75 23.60
C GLY A 9 27.19 5.34 23.74
N TYR A 10 26.68 4.50 24.64
CA TYR A 10 27.12 3.11 24.73
C TYR A 10 26.31 2.21 23.78
N HIS A 11 26.99 1.57 22.82
CA HIS A 11 26.39 0.52 22.00
C HIS A 11 26.57 -0.84 22.69
N TYR A 12 25.50 -1.65 22.78
CA TYR A 12 25.53 -2.94 23.49
C TYR A 12 26.59 -3.92 22.96
N TYR A 13 26.94 -3.79 21.68
CA TYR A 13 27.91 -4.63 20.97
C TYR A 13 29.37 -4.12 21.08
N MET A 14 29.62 -3.00 21.77
CA MET A 14 30.93 -2.33 21.76
C MET A 14 32.09 -3.23 22.24
N PHE A 15 31.82 -4.17 23.14
CA PHE A 15 32.83 -5.10 23.68
C PHE A 15 32.65 -6.54 23.21
N TRP A 16 31.84 -6.77 22.18
CA TRP A 16 31.69 -8.11 21.62
C TRP A 16 32.95 -8.47 20.81
N PRO A 17 33.40 -9.73 20.86
CA PRO A 17 34.59 -10.16 20.12
C PRO A 17 34.32 -10.15 18.61
N ASP A 18 35.00 -9.27 17.87
CA ASP A 18 34.93 -9.23 16.41
C ASP A 18 35.71 -10.41 15.81
N LYS A 19 35.00 -11.37 15.21
CA LYS A 19 35.56 -12.63 14.69
C LYS A 19 36.66 -12.41 13.64
N GLU A 20 36.57 -11.31 12.87
CA GLU A 20 37.55 -10.96 11.85
C GLU A 20 38.84 -10.38 12.44
N LYS A 21 38.75 -9.69 13.58
CA LYS A 21 39.87 -8.94 14.18
C LYS A 21 40.56 -9.68 15.33
N VAL A 22 39.89 -10.66 15.94
CA VAL A 22 40.44 -11.42 17.07
C VAL A 22 41.62 -12.29 16.63
N SER A 23 42.69 -12.32 17.43
CA SER A 23 43.86 -13.16 17.14
C SER A 23 43.52 -14.65 17.18
N THR A 24 44.29 -15.47 16.45
CA THR A 24 44.05 -16.91 16.30
C THR A 24 43.91 -17.64 17.64
N SER A 25 44.68 -17.23 18.66
CA SER A 25 44.65 -17.82 20.00
C SER A 25 43.31 -17.68 20.74
N PHE A 26 42.48 -16.70 20.38
CA PHE A 26 41.18 -16.45 21.05
C PHE A 26 39.97 -16.82 20.18
N GLN A 27 40.18 -17.40 19.00
CA GLN A 27 39.11 -17.75 18.07
C GLN A 27 38.10 -18.73 18.67
N SER A 28 38.54 -19.75 19.40
CA SER A 28 37.66 -20.69 20.10
C SER A 28 36.76 -20.01 21.13
N LEU A 29 37.29 -18.99 21.83
CA LEU A 29 36.51 -18.21 22.78
C LEU A 29 35.45 -17.35 22.07
N THR A 30 35.78 -16.75 20.93
CA THR A 30 34.82 -16.01 20.10
C THR A 30 33.69 -16.93 19.62
N VAL A 31 34.00 -18.13 19.13
CA VAL A 31 32.99 -19.12 18.73
C VAL A 31 32.08 -19.48 19.91
N ALA A 32 32.66 -19.77 21.08
CA ALA A 32 31.92 -20.09 22.28
C ALA A 32 31.01 -18.93 22.73
N PHE A 33 31.48 -17.68 22.62
CA PHE A 33 30.69 -16.49 22.93
C PHE A 33 29.43 -16.39 22.05
N TYR A 34 29.57 -16.44 20.73
CA TYR A 34 28.41 -16.37 19.83
C TYR A 34 27.47 -17.58 19.98
N SER A 35 28.03 -18.77 20.21
CA SER A 35 27.26 -19.99 20.49
C SER A 35 26.41 -19.85 21.76
N ALA A 36 26.97 -19.30 22.84
CA ALA A 36 26.25 -19.05 24.08
C ALA A 36 25.05 -18.09 23.90
N ILE A 37 25.22 -17.05 23.08
CA ILE A 37 24.15 -16.11 22.74
C ILE A 37 23.04 -16.78 21.94
N ALA A 38 23.43 -17.64 21.00
CA ALA A 38 22.52 -18.31 20.08
C ALA A 38 21.72 -19.46 20.74
N HIS A 39 22.35 -20.23 21.61
CA HIS A 39 21.81 -21.50 22.11
C HIS A 39 21.44 -21.50 23.60
N ASN A 40 21.51 -20.33 24.25
CA ASN A 40 21.30 -20.17 25.68
C ASN A 40 22.39 -20.87 26.52
N VAL A 41 22.56 -20.45 27.77
CA VAL A 41 23.53 -21.05 28.70
C VAL A 41 22.78 -21.67 29.86
N SER A 42 22.98 -22.97 30.10
CA SER A 42 22.31 -23.71 31.18
C SER A 42 20.78 -23.55 31.18
N GLY A 43 20.18 -23.55 29.99
CA GLY A 43 18.72 -23.38 29.80
C GLY A 43 18.22 -21.94 29.98
N LYS A 44 19.09 -20.96 30.20
CA LYS A 44 18.72 -19.56 30.39
C LYS A 44 19.15 -18.70 29.20
N ALA A 45 18.19 -17.99 28.62
CA ALA A 45 18.45 -17.07 27.52
C ALA A 45 19.22 -15.84 28.00
N LEU A 46 20.25 -15.46 27.23
CA LEU A 46 21.10 -14.30 27.53
C LEU A 46 20.47 -13.03 26.95
N GLU A 47 20.16 -12.07 27.80
CA GLU A 47 19.59 -10.78 27.39
C GLU A 47 20.70 -9.78 27.02
N LEU A 48 21.35 -10.01 25.88
CA LEU A 48 22.50 -9.19 25.44
C LEU A 48 22.19 -8.24 24.27
N PHE A 49 20.99 -8.28 23.71
CA PHE A 49 20.57 -7.36 22.65
C PHE A 49 19.81 -6.19 23.26
N SER A 50 20.09 -4.97 22.82
CA SER A 50 19.45 -3.77 23.37
C SER A 50 19.12 -2.73 22.31
N ASP A 51 17.97 -2.09 22.47
CA ASP A 51 17.56 -0.86 21.75
C ASP A 51 18.14 0.42 22.39
N GLY A 52 18.99 0.28 23.43
CA GLY A 52 19.53 1.36 24.23
C GLY A 52 18.71 1.72 25.46
N LYS A 53 17.52 1.13 25.65
CA LYS A 53 16.64 1.34 26.80
C LYS A 53 16.37 0.04 27.56
N THR A 54 16.09 -1.02 26.81
CA THR A 54 15.72 -2.34 27.33
C THR A 54 16.64 -3.40 26.75
N TRP A 55 16.72 -4.53 27.44
CA TRP A 55 17.51 -5.68 27.03
C TRP A 55 16.59 -6.85 26.67
N CYS A 56 17.02 -7.68 25.71
CA CYS A 56 16.28 -8.84 25.29
C CYS A 56 17.22 -9.96 24.82
N SER A 57 16.70 -11.18 24.82
CA SER A 57 17.37 -12.34 24.22
C SER A 57 17.29 -12.32 22.69
N ILE A 58 18.14 -13.11 22.04
CA ILE A 58 18.13 -13.27 20.57
C ILE A 58 16.77 -13.73 20.03
N GLU A 59 16.00 -14.47 20.84
CA GLU A 59 14.69 -14.99 20.47
C GLU A 59 13.65 -13.87 20.34
N LYS A 60 13.75 -12.85 21.20
CA LYS A 60 12.87 -11.68 21.23
C LYS A 60 13.40 -10.53 20.36
N ALA A 61 14.67 -10.56 19.99
CA ALA A 61 15.24 -9.58 19.07
C ALA A 61 14.65 -9.72 17.67
N ARG A 62 14.47 -8.56 17.04
CA ARG A 62 14.24 -8.41 15.60
C ARG A 62 15.28 -7.46 15.05
N PHE A 63 15.69 -7.71 13.82
CA PHE A 63 16.69 -6.91 13.13
C PHE A 63 16.16 -6.48 11.76
N LEU A 64 16.63 -5.34 11.26
CA LEU A 64 16.31 -4.89 9.91
C LEU A 64 17.38 -5.37 8.93
N HIS A 65 16.99 -5.91 7.77
CA HIS A 65 17.96 -6.39 6.78
C HIS A 65 18.87 -5.24 6.29
N PRO A 66 20.20 -5.45 6.13
CA PRO A 66 21.14 -4.40 5.71
C PRO A 66 20.74 -3.67 4.42
N LYS A 67 20.25 -4.40 3.40
CA LYS A 67 19.72 -3.82 2.16
C LYS A 67 18.62 -2.76 2.37
N ILE A 68 17.84 -2.86 3.44
CA ILE A 68 16.82 -1.88 3.80
C ILE A 68 17.49 -0.70 4.49
N ALA A 69 18.26 -0.98 5.55
CA ALA A 69 18.92 0.06 6.35
C ALA A 69 19.87 0.94 5.53
N GLN A 70 20.50 0.37 4.49
CA GLN A 70 21.45 1.04 3.60
C GLN A 70 20.80 1.60 2.33
N ASN A 71 19.48 1.45 2.15
CA ASN A 71 18.77 2.04 1.02
C ASN A 71 18.91 3.57 1.07
N LYS A 72 19.33 4.18 -0.04
CA LYS A 72 19.66 5.62 -0.10
C LYS A 72 18.44 6.53 0.09
N ASP A 73 17.27 6.08 -0.34
CA ASP A 73 16.08 6.91 -0.40
C ASP A 73 15.26 6.78 0.88
N VAL A 74 15.13 5.55 1.41
CA VAL A 74 14.24 5.26 2.53
C VAL A 74 14.93 4.61 3.73
N GLY A 75 16.23 4.30 3.69
CA GLY A 75 16.88 3.49 4.73
C GLY A 75 16.85 4.13 6.13
N GLN A 76 17.07 5.44 6.22
CA GLN A 76 16.96 6.17 7.49
C GLN A 76 15.52 6.16 8.03
N ILE A 77 14.54 6.38 7.16
CA ILE A 77 13.11 6.35 7.50
C ILE A 77 12.71 4.94 7.96
N ALA A 78 13.13 3.92 7.22
CA ALA A 78 12.84 2.52 7.53
C ALA A 78 13.42 2.11 8.89
N MET A 79 14.66 2.50 9.19
CA MET A 79 15.26 2.24 10.50
C MET A 79 14.49 2.94 11.63
N LYS A 80 14.12 4.21 11.45
CA LYS A 80 13.32 4.96 12.42
C LYS A 80 11.98 4.26 12.69
N GLU A 81 11.24 3.92 11.64
CA GLU A 81 9.92 3.31 11.78
C GLU A 81 10.01 1.87 12.32
N PHE A 82 11.07 1.13 11.98
CA PHE A 82 11.35 -0.19 12.54
C PHE A 82 11.56 -0.15 14.05
N LEU A 83 12.39 0.78 14.54
CA LEU A 83 12.66 0.93 15.98
C LEU A 83 11.43 1.41 16.75
N ALA A 84 10.60 2.27 16.14
CA ALA A 84 9.45 2.87 16.81
C ALA A 84 8.22 1.93 16.88
N ASN A 85 7.98 1.12 15.83
CA ASN A 85 6.69 0.43 15.66
C ASN A 85 6.79 -1.10 15.77
N GLN A 86 7.87 -1.63 16.34
CA GLN A 86 7.98 -3.06 16.58
C GLN A 86 6.92 -3.54 17.58
N ARG A 87 6.18 -4.58 17.19
CA ARG A 87 5.14 -5.17 18.05
C ARG A 87 5.77 -6.00 19.17
N LYS A 88 5.27 -5.78 20.40
CA LYS A 88 5.54 -6.65 21.55
C LYS A 88 5.04 -8.09 21.24
N PRO A 89 5.74 -9.13 21.72
CA PRO A 89 6.84 -9.11 22.69
C PRO A 89 8.24 -8.89 22.08
N TYR A 90 8.34 -8.60 20.78
CA TYR A 90 9.63 -8.43 20.12
C TYR A 90 10.22 -7.04 20.34
N LEU A 91 11.56 -6.97 20.31
CA LEU A 91 12.31 -5.73 20.40
C LEU A 91 13.08 -5.49 19.10
N ALA A 92 12.91 -4.33 18.49
CA ALA A 92 13.68 -3.93 17.33
C ALA A 92 15.07 -3.46 17.78
N VAL A 93 16.11 -4.12 17.27
CA VAL A 93 17.48 -3.90 17.72
C VAL A 93 18.36 -3.54 16.51
N PRO A 94 19.14 -2.45 16.55
CA PRO A 94 20.17 -2.19 15.56
C PRO A 94 21.25 -3.27 15.62
N LEU A 95 21.57 -3.89 14.48
CA LEU A 95 22.62 -4.91 14.38
C LEU A 95 23.65 -4.50 13.33
N PRO A 96 24.86 -4.08 13.74
CA PRO A 96 25.89 -3.63 12.80
C PRO A 96 26.45 -4.80 11.98
N GLU A 97 26.97 -4.48 10.80
CA GLU A 97 27.42 -5.47 9.82
C GLU A 97 28.50 -6.42 10.37
N TRP A 98 29.49 -5.88 11.10
CA TRP A 98 30.58 -6.70 11.65
C TRP A 98 30.09 -7.75 12.66
N VAL A 99 29.02 -7.45 13.41
CA VAL A 99 28.40 -8.44 14.33
C VAL A 99 27.69 -9.50 13.51
N ARG A 100 26.96 -9.13 12.44
CA ARG A 100 26.33 -10.09 11.51
C ARG A 100 27.37 -11.00 10.86
N ASN A 101 28.50 -10.45 10.44
CA ASN A 101 29.62 -11.22 9.89
C ASN A 101 30.17 -12.22 10.90
N SER A 102 30.30 -11.79 12.16
CA SER A 102 30.79 -12.68 13.23
C SER A 102 29.84 -13.85 13.51
N PHE A 103 28.51 -13.64 13.47
CA PHE A 103 27.54 -14.76 13.49
C PHE A 103 27.65 -15.65 12.25
N SER A 104 27.94 -15.07 11.08
CA SER A 104 28.06 -15.84 9.84
C SER A 104 29.30 -16.73 9.82
N GLN A 105 30.42 -16.22 10.31
CA GLN A 105 31.70 -16.93 10.42
C GLN A 105 31.75 -17.94 11.57
N THR A 106 30.68 -18.04 12.36
CA THR A 106 30.51 -19.02 13.44
C THR A 106 29.39 -20.03 13.14
N ASP A 107 28.93 -20.12 11.89
CA ASP A 107 27.85 -21.01 11.42
C ASP A 107 26.47 -20.73 12.04
N LEU A 108 26.27 -19.56 12.63
CA LEU A 108 25.03 -19.14 13.31
C LEU A 108 24.18 -18.18 12.44
N ASN A 109 24.53 -18.00 11.16
CA ASN A 109 23.80 -17.09 10.25
C ASN A 109 22.30 -17.39 10.19
N ARG A 110 21.90 -18.67 10.24
CA ARG A 110 20.49 -19.08 10.19
C ARG A 110 19.66 -18.46 11.32
N ILE A 111 20.25 -18.30 12.51
CA ILE A 111 19.56 -17.76 13.68
C ILE A 111 19.32 -16.26 13.50
N ILE A 112 20.33 -15.51 13.06
CA ILE A 112 20.18 -14.08 12.77
C ILE A 112 19.25 -13.83 11.59
N SER A 113 19.37 -14.63 10.53
CA SER A 113 18.50 -14.54 9.35
C SER A 113 17.03 -14.77 9.71
N ALA A 114 16.73 -15.78 10.54
CA ALA A 114 15.37 -16.06 11.01
C ALA A 114 14.78 -14.97 11.94
N ARG A 115 15.55 -13.93 12.26
CA ARG A 115 15.13 -12.78 13.08
C ARG A 115 15.30 -11.45 12.34
N THR A 116 15.71 -11.49 11.07
CA THR A 116 15.97 -10.32 10.25
C THR A 116 14.82 -10.11 9.29
N LEU A 117 14.13 -8.98 9.40
CA LEU A 117 13.04 -8.62 8.50
C LEU A 117 13.58 -8.24 7.13
N ASP A 118 13.13 -8.94 6.09
CA ASP A 118 13.32 -8.52 4.71
C ASP A 118 12.33 -7.42 4.28
N TRP A 119 12.34 -7.02 3.00
CA TRP A 119 11.44 -5.96 2.51
C TRP A 119 9.96 -6.31 2.69
N VAL A 120 9.58 -7.55 2.38
CA VAL A 120 8.17 -7.99 2.43
C VAL A 120 7.71 -8.00 3.88
N GLU A 121 8.50 -8.58 4.79
CA GLU A 121 8.21 -8.61 6.22
C GLU A 121 8.20 -7.21 6.82
N PHE A 122 9.15 -6.34 6.46
CA PHE A 122 9.18 -4.95 6.90
C PHE A 122 7.91 -4.20 6.49
N TYR A 123 7.51 -4.27 5.22
CA TYR A 123 6.28 -3.61 4.78
C TYR A 123 5.05 -4.18 5.49
N LYS A 124 4.94 -5.51 5.57
CA LYS A 124 3.80 -6.20 6.17
C LYS A 124 3.68 -5.94 7.66
N GLU A 125 4.76 -6.06 8.41
CA GLU A 125 4.74 -6.02 9.87
C GLU A 125 4.84 -4.60 10.42
N ILE A 126 5.61 -3.74 9.76
CA ILE A 126 5.91 -2.38 10.25
C ILE A 126 5.12 -1.34 9.49
N VAL A 127 5.23 -1.27 8.16
CA VAL A 127 4.69 -0.12 7.41
C VAL A 127 3.16 -0.15 7.34
N PHE A 128 2.58 -1.17 6.72
CA PHE A 128 1.14 -1.24 6.45
C PHE A 128 0.28 -1.31 7.72
N ASN A 129 0.85 -1.80 8.81
CA ASN A 129 0.20 -1.85 10.12
C ASN A 129 0.16 -0.49 10.85
N ASN A 130 0.94 0.49 10.41
CA ASN A 130 1.13 1.76 11.13
C ASN A 130 0.95 2.99 10.21
N LEU A 131 0.41 2.83 9.00
CA LEU A 131 0.24 3.93 8.02
C LEU A 131 -0.51 5.14 8.59
N SER A 132 -1.49 4.94 9.46
CA SER A 132 -2.28 6.01 10.06
C SER A 132 -1.55 6.77 11.17
N SER A 133 -0.59 6.15 11.85
CA SER A 133 0.19 6.77 12.93
C SER A 133 1.50 7.40 12.45
N MET A 134 2.00 6.97 11.29
CA MET A 134 3.20 7.54 10.69
C MET A 134 2.99 9.00 10.27
N ASP A 135 4.06 9.80 10.39
CA ASP A 135 4.05 11.15 9.84
C ASP A 135 3.89 11.10 8.30
N PRO A 136 3.14 12.03 7.68
CA PRO A 136 2.83 11.97 6.25
C PRO A 136 4.06 11.91 5.35
N LYS A 137 5.18 12.53 5.73
CA LYS A 137 6.40 12.57 4.91
C LYS A 137 7.05 11.18 4.87
N SER A 138 7.29 10.58 6.04
CA SER A 138 7.86 9.24 6.16
C SER A 138 6.96 8.18 5.51
N ARG A 139 5.66 8.26 5.79
CA ARG A 139 4.65 7.36 5.21
C ARG A 139 4.66 7.42 3.69
N ASN A 140 4.54 8.61 3.13
CA ASN A 140 4.45 8.76 1.68
C ASN A 140 5.75 8.28 1.00
N ALA A 141 6.92 8.57 1.56
CA ALA A 141 8.19 8.08 1.03
C ALA A 141 8.25 6.54 0.99
N LEU A 142 7.82 5.87 2.07
CA LEU A 142 7.79 4.40 2.15
C LEU A 142 6.77 3.80 1.18
N VAL A 143 5.58 4.40 1.02
CA VAL A 143 4.56 3.92 0.08
C VAL A 143 5.00 4.12 -1.37
N LEU A 144 5.62 5.26 -1.70
CA LEU A 144 6.17 5.49 -3.04
C LEU A 144 7.26 4.47 -3.37
N HIS A 145 8.18 4.22 -2.43
CA HIS A 145 9.17 3.15 -2.60
C HIS A 145 8.49 1.78 -2.80
N ALA A 146 7.43 1.46 -2.05
CA ALA A 146 6.69 0.20 -2.21
C ALA A 146 6.10 0.04 -3.62
N ILE A 147 5.53 1.11 -4.19
CA ILE A 147 5.00 1.14 -5.56
C ILE A 147 6.13 0.89 -6.56
N ASP A 148 7.28 1.54 -6.36
CA ASP A 148 8.43 1.48 -7.26
C ASP A 148 9.18 0.14 -7.20
N MET A 149 9.08 -0.62 -6.09
CA MET A 149 9.73 -1.93 -5.96
C MET A 149 9.21 -2.97 -6.94
N ASN A 150 7.94 -2.88 -7.37
CA ASN A 150 7.29 -3.84 -8.27
C ASN A 150 7.45 -5.30 -7.81
N ASP A 151 7.34 -5.52 -6.50
CA ASP A 151 7.39 -6.85 -5.88
C ASP A 151 5.97 -7.38 -5.68
N LYS A 152 5.70 -8.62 -6.12
CA LYS A 152 4.35 -9.21 -6.10
C LYS A 152 3.77 -9.35 -4.68
N ALA A 153 4.59 -9.63 -3.67
CA ALA A 153 4.10 -9.77 -2.30
C ALA A 153 3.75 -8.40 -1.72
N VAL A 154 4.55 -7.37 -2.02
CA VAL A 154 4.28 -5.99 -1.60
C VAL A 154 3.09 -5.39 -2.37
N ASP A 155 2.92 -5.73 -3.65
CA ASP A 155 1.75 -5.35 -4.44
C ASP A 155 0.44 -5.82 -3.81
N ASN A 156 0.43 -7.03 -3.25
CA ASN A 156 -0.75 -7.53 -2.54
C ASN A 156 -1.06 -6.68 -1.31
N LEU A 157 -0.03 -6.21 -0.58
CA LEU A 157 -0.22 -5.30 0.55
C LEU A 157 -0.76 -3.94 0.11
N LEU A 158 -0.21 -3.38 -0.98
CA LEU A 158 -0.67 -2.12 -1.59
C LEU A 158 -2.15 -2.20 -2.02
N LYS A 159 -2.57 -3.33 -2.58
CA LYS A 159 -3.96 -3.56 -3.00
C LYS A 159 -4.92 -3.76 -1.83
N SER A 160 -4.45 -4.37 -0.74
CA SER A 160 -5.30 -4.77 0.39
C SER A 160 -5.44 -3.74 1.50
N HIS A 161 -4.74 -2.61 1.44
CA HIS A 161 -4.78 -1.57 2.46
C HIS A 161 -5.08 -0.19 1.86
N PRO A 162 -5.76 0.69 2.61
CA PRO A 162 -5.82 2.11 2.27
C PRO A 162 -4.44 2.74 2.53
N CYS A 163 -3.73 3.12 1.47
CA CYS A 163 -2.35 3.60 1.59
C CYS A 163 -2.02 4.85 0.76
N ILE A 164 -2.92 5.30 -0.10
CA ILE A 164 -2.66 6.42 -1.01
C ILE A 164 -3.42 7.68 -0.56
N PRO A 165 -2.78 8.84 -0.44
CA PRO A 165 -3.48 10.09 -0.12
C PRO A 165 -4.30 10.58 -1.33
N ALA A 166 -5.48 11.14 -1.05
CA ALA A 166 -6.37 11.67 -2.08
C ALA A 166 -6.74 13.14 -1.84
N ILE A 167 -7.10 13.85 -2.91
CA ILE A 167 -7.57 15.23 -2.86
C ILE A 167 -8.93 15.26 -2.18
N GLY A 168 -9.16 16.18 -1.25
CA GLY A 168 -10.44 16.31 -0.56
C GLY A 168 -10.74 15.21 0.47
N CYS A 169 -9.78 14.30 0.75
CA CYS A 169 -9.94 13.26 1.76
C CYS A 169 -8.73 13.20 2.69
N GLU A 170 -8.99 13.25 4.01
CA GLU A 170 -7.93 13.09 5.02
C GLU A 170 -7.49 11.63 5.17
N GLN A 171 -8.42 10.71 4.95
CA GLN A 171 -8.19 9.28 5.06
C GLN A 171 -7.48 8.76 3.81
N LEU A 172 -6.57 7.80 4.02
CA LEU A 172 -5.93 7.10 2.92
C LEU A 172 -6.95 6.27 2.15
N GLN A 173 -6.71 6.13 0.85
CA GLN A 173 -7.57 5.42 -0.08
C GLN A 173 -6.92 4.12 -0.55
N PHE A 174 -7.78 3.17 -0.91
CA PHE A 174 -7.36 1.97 -1.62
C PHE A 174 -7.00 2.34 -3.06
N ILE A 175 -6.04 1.63 -3.65
CA ILE A 175 -5.68 1.86 -5.06
C ILE A 175 -6.90 1.67 -5.97
N ARG A 176 -7.72 0.64 -5.71
CA ARG A 176 -8.95 0.37 -6.49
C ARG A 176 -10.05 1.42 -6.35
N SER A 177 -10.01 2.26 -5.31
CA SER A 177 -10.96 3.37 -5.19
C SER A 177 -10.47 4.61 -5.93
N LEU A 178 -9.19 4.70 -6.28
CA LEU A 178 -8.69 5.88 -6.97
C LEU A 178 -9.03 5.89 -8.46
N VAL A 179 -9.12 7.09 -9.01
CA VAL A 179 -9.47 7.34 -10.41
C VAL A 179 -8.34 8.13 -11.07
N ASN A 180 -7.89 7.63 -12.23
CA ASN A 180 -6.94 8.32 -13.07
C ASN A 180 -7.61 9.56 -13.70
N PRO A 181 -7.12 10.79 -13.45
CA PRO A 181 -7.73 12.02 -13.99
C PRO A 181 -7.79 12.08 -15.52
N SER A 182 -6.91 11.37 -16.22
CA SER A 182 -6.89 11.31 -17.68
C SER A 182 -7.68 10.14 -18.27
N GLY A 183 -8.30 9.32 -17.42
CA GLY A 183 -9.10 8.16 -17.82
C GLY A 183 -10.52 8.52 -18.26
N LYS A 184 -11.16 7.63 -19.04
CA LYS A 184 -12.55 7.80 -19.50
C LYS A 184 -13.55 7.97 -18.35
N VAL A 185 -13.31 7.30 -17.22
CA VAL A 185 -14.26 7.29 -16.09
C VAL A 185 -14.13 8.51 -15.19
N ALA A 186 -13.10 9.33 -15.37
CA ALA A 186 -12.82 10.49 -14.51
C ALA A 186 -13.97 11.49 -14.44
N CYS A 187 -14.69 11.71 -15.55
CA CYS A 187 -15.80 12.65 -15.58
C CYS A 187 -17.02 12.22 -14.75
N LEU A 188 -17.04 11.01 -14.21
CA LEU A 188 -18.12 10.51 -13.35
C LEU A 188 -17.93 10.86 -11.87
N TYR A 189 -16.81 11.48 -11.50
CA TYR A 189 -16.43 11.78 -10.13
C TYR A 189 -16.18 13.28 -9.93
N ASP A 190 -16.69 13.82 -8.83
CA ASP A 190 -16.40 15.18 -8.39
C ASP A 190 -15.02 15.20 -7.65
N PRO A 191 -14.22 16.29 -7.77
CA PRO A 191 -12.92 16.40 -7.10
C PRO A 191 -12.97 16.22 -5.58
N GLU A 192 -14.08 16.60 -4.95
CA GLU A 192 -14.30 16.55 -3.50
C GLU A 192 -14.61 15.15 -2.98
N GLU A 193 -14.81 14.16 -3.86
CA GLU A 193 -15.16 12.78 -3.47
C GLU A 193 -13.98 11.97 -2.92
N GLY A 194 -12.77 12.53 -2.86
CA GLY A 194 -11.62 11.76 -2.35
C GLY A 194 -11.10 10.71 -3.32
N ARG A 195 -11.38 10.82 -4.62
CA ARG A 195 -11.08 9.77 -5.61
C ARG A 195 -9.83 10.05 -6.46
N PHE A 196 -9.32 11.28 -6.44
CA PHE A 196 -8.16 11.67 -7.22
C PHE A 196 -6.90 11.75 -6.36
N LEU A 197 -5.76 11.35 -6.94
CA LEU A 197 -4.46 11.35 -6.27
C LEU A 197 -4.08 12.75 -5.75
N LYS A 198 -3.58 12.82 -4.51
CA LYS A 198 -2.94 14.01 -3.97
C LYS A 198 -1.43 13.91 -4.13
N GLY A 199 -0.82 14.87 -4.80
CA GLY A 199 0.62 14.87 -5.06
C GLY A 199 1.07 15.83 -6.17
N THR A 200 2.34 15.71 -6.55
CA THR A 200 3.06 16.42 -7.61
C THR A 200 3.59 15.44 -8.67
N SER A 201 4.16 15.99 -9.76
CA SER A 201 4.81 15.19 -10.81
C SER A 201 6.04 14.39 -10.35
N GLU A 202 6.51 14.63 -9.13
CA GLU A 202 7.68 13.96 -8.54
C GLU A 202 7.30 12.86 -7.53
N ASP A 203 6.02 12.79 -7.12
CA ASP A 203 5.51 11.84 -6.12
C ASP A 203 4.47 10.86 -6.72
N PHE A 204 3.29 10.70 -6.11
CA PHE A 204 2.17 9.88 -6.58
C PHE A 204 1.67 10.27 -7.97
N CYS A 205 1.72 11.55 -8.35
CA CYS A 205 1.25 12.00 -9.66
C CYS A 205 2.32 11.92 -10.77
N CYS A 206 3.48 11.29 -10.49
CA CYS A 206 4.47 10.98 -11.51
C CYS A 206 3.88 10.02 -12.58
N PRO A 207 4.08 10.25 -13.89
CA PRO A 207 3.52 9.42 -14.95
C PRO A 207 3.80 7.92 -14.81
N LYS A 208 5.03 7.55 -14.42
CA LYS A 208 5.42 6.14 -14.22
C LYS A 208 4.64 5.49 -13.06
N ARG A 209 4.39 6.25 -11.99
CA ARG A 209 3.64 5.77 -10.82
C ARG A 209 2.14 5.74 -11.08
N ILE A 210 1.60 6.67 -11.87
CA ILE A 210 0.21 6.59 -12.35
C ILE A 210 0.00 5.33 -13.18
N GLN A 211 0.93 5.02 -14.10
CA GLN A 211 0.89 3.76 -14.84
C GLN A 211 0.93 2.57 -13.89
N ARG A 212 1.86 2.56 -12.93
CA ARG A 212 1.99 1.49 -11.95
C ARG A 212 0.73 1.30 -11.10
N LEU A 213 0.12 2.38 -10.62
CA LEU A 213 -1.13 2.36 -9.87
C LEU A 213 -2.29 1.83 -10.72
N THR A 214 -2.29 2.12 -12.02
CA THR A 214 -3.27 1.57 -12.98
C THR A 214 -3.13 0.06 -13.08
N GLU A 215 -1.91 -0.48 -13.21
CA GLU A 215 -1.63 -1.92 -13.18
C GLU A 215 -2.03 -2.58 -11.85
N LEU A 216 -1.98 -1.80 -10.76
CA LEU A 216 -2.40 -2.23 -9.42
C LEU A 216 -3.92 -2.11 -9.19
N GLY A 217 -4.68 -1.61 -10.16
CA GLY A 217 -6.14 -1.59 -10.13
C GLY A 217 -6.78 -0.21 -9.97
N MET A 218 -6.02 0.89 -10.11
CA MET A 218 -6.60 2.24 -10.17
C MET A 218 -7.50 2.39 -11.39
N LEU A 219 -8.70 2.92 -11.16
CA LEU A 219 -9.74 3.02 -12.18
C LEU A 219 -9.32 4.01 -13.28
N THR A 220 -9.44 3.59 -14.55
CA THR A 220 -9.04 4.42 -15.69
C THR A 220 -10.12 4.44 -16.76
N ASN A 221 -10.42 3.30 -17.38
CA ASN A 221 -11.28 3.24 -18.56
C ASN A 221 -12.52 2.37 -18.41
N SER A 222 -12.59 1.54 -17.37
CA SER A 222 -13.68 0.60 -17.11
C SER A 222 -14.12 0.72 -15.65
N LEU A 223 -15.40 0.42 -15.40
CA LEU A 223 -15.99 0.32 -14.07
C LEU A 223 -16.71 -1.02 -13.95
N SER A 224 -16.85 -1.55 -12.73
CA SER A 224 -17.75 -2.68 -12.48
C SER A 224 -19.21 -2.26 -12.63
N LEU A 225 -20.13 -3.21 -12.88
CA LEU A 225 -21.57 -2.89 -12.90
C LEU A 225 -22.05 -2.30 -11.57
N GLU A 226 -21.44 -2.69 -10.46
CA GLU A 226 -21.71 -2.12 -9.13
C GLU A 226 -21.29 -0.64 -9.06
N ASP A 227 -20.07 -0.31 -9.50
CA ASP A 227 -19.60 1.08 -9.54
C ASP A 227 -20.44 1.92 -10.51
N ILE A 228 -20.80 1.37 -11.68
CA ILE A 228 -21.67 2.05 -12.67
C ILE A 228 -23.02 2.39 -12.04
N LYS A 229 -23.61 1.44 -11.29
CA LYS A 229 -24.85 1.66 -10.55
C LYS A 229 -24.68 2.81 -9.55
N GLU A 230 -23.64 2.78 -8.72
CA GLU A 230 -23.37 3.84 -7.75
C GLU A 230 -23.23 5.21 -8.43
N ARG A 231 -22.53 5.28 -9.57
CA ARG A 231 -22.40 6.51 -10.36
C ARG A 231 -23.75 6.97 -10.92
N ALA A 232 -24.58 6.05 -11.40
CA ALA A 232 -25.90 6.36 -11.93
C ALA A 232 -26.84 6.95 -10.86
N GLU A 233 -26.76 6.50 -9.61
CA GLU A 233 -27.56 7.04 -8.50
C GLU A 233 -27.26 8.53 -8.23
N THR A 234 -26.07 9.02 -8.59
CA THR A 234 -25.71 10.43 -8.42
C THR A 234 -26.37 11.37 -9.44
N ILE A 235 -26.87 10.85 -10.57
CA ILE A 235 -27.29 11.65 -11.73
C ILE A 235 -28.43 12.60 -11.39
N THR A 236 -29.45 12.16 -10.64
CA THR A 236 -30.60 13.02 -10.30
C THR A 236 -30.17 14.29 -9.57
N ARG A 237 -29.27 14.15 -8.59
CA ARG A 237 -28.70 15.29 -7.85
C ARG A 237 -27.92 16.24 -8.76
N ILE A 238 -27.16 15.68 -9.71
CA ILE A 238 -26.34 16.46 -10.65
C ILE A 238 -27.25 17.17 -11.66
N TRP A 239 -28.30 16.52 -12.14
CA TRP A 239 -29.26 17.08 -13.10
C TRP A 239 -29.89 18.37 -12.58
N GLN A 240 -30.29 18.39 -11.31
CA GLN A 240 -30.87 19.56 -10.65
C GLN A 240 -29.89 20.74 -10.58
N LYS A 241 -28.58 20.48 -10.50
CA LYS A 241 -27.54 21.51 -10.38
C LYS A 241 -26.99 21.97 -11.74
N ASN A 242 -26.74 21.03 -12.63
CA ASN A 242 -26.10 21.26 -13.92
C ASN A 242 -26.50 20.15 -14.91
N GLN A 243 -27.52 20.44 -15.71
CA GLN A 243 -28.05 19.51 -16.72
C GLN A 243 -27.02 19.12 -17.78
N LYS A 244 -26.13 20.04 -18.17
CA LYS A 244 -25.09 19.76 -19.19
C LYS A 244 -24.09 18.73 -18.68
N GLU A 245 -23.65 18.88 -17.43
CA GLU A 245 -22.76 17.91 -16.78
C GLU A 245 -23.46 16.57 -16.56
N ALA A 246 -24.71 16.59 -16.06
CA ALA A 246 -25.50 15.37 -15.90
C ALA A 246 -25.65 14.60 -17.22
N TYR A 247 -25.94 15.29 -18.32
CA TYR A 247 -26.03 14.69 -19.65
C TYR A 247 -24.72 14.00 -20.07
N LYS A 248 -23.57 14.65 -19.84
CA LYS A 248 -22.25 14.08 -20.13
C LYS A 248 -22.00 12.81 -19.30
N ARG A 249 -22.34 12.81 -18.01
CA ARG A 249 -22.20 11.62 -17.16
C ARG A 249 -23.13 10.48 -17.57
N ILE A 250 -24.37 10.78 -17.93
CA ILE A 250 -25.31 9.78 -18.45
C ILE A 250 -24.74 9.11 -19.71
N GLN A 251 -24.22 9.90 -20.67
CA GLN A 251 -23.60 9.35 -21.88
C GLN A 251 -22.45 8.39 -21.52
N GLN A 252 -21.55 8.81 -20.64
CA GLN A 252 -20.42 7.99 -20.22
C GLN A 252 -20.88 6.71 -19.48
N ILE A 253 -21.90 6.78 -18.62
CA ILE A 253 -22.48 5.62 -17.93
C ILE A 253 -23.07 4.63 -18.94
N LEU A 254 -23.77 5.10 -19.97
CA LEU A 254 -24.37 4.23 -20.99
C LEU A 254 -23.30 3.54 -21.85
N ASP A 255 -22.23 4.25 -22.17
CA ASP A 255 -21.11 3.67 -22.91
C ASP A 255 -20.39 2.61 -22.06
N LEU A 256 -20.15 2.85 -20.77
CA LEU A 256 -19.57 1.85 -19.87
C LEU A 256 -20.50 0.65 -19.67
N THR A 257 -21.80 0.88 -19.49
CA THR A 257 -22.81 -0.18 -19.35
C THR A 257 -22.84 -1.11 -20.58
N ARG A 258 -22.55 -0.58 -21.78
CA ARG A 258 -22.47 -1.38 -23.02
C ARG A 258 -21.37 -2.44 -22.97
N GLU A 259 -20.27 -2.17 -22.26
CA GLU A 259 -19.14 -3.09 -22.13
C GLU A 259 -19.53 -4.35 -21.32
N HIS A 260 -20.62 -4.30 -20.55
CA HIS A 260 -21.09 -5.38 -19.68
C HIS A 260 -22.28 -6.18 -20.24
N LEU A 261 -22.70 -5.93 -21.49
CA LEU A 261 -23.91 -6.56 -22.05
C LEU A 261 -23.86 -8.10 -22.11
N SER A 262 -22.67 -8.69 -22.10
CA SER A 262 -22.49 -10.14 -22.06
C SER A 262 -22.75 -10.76 -20.68
N ASP A 263 -22.74 -9.96 -19.60
CA ASP A 263 -23.02 -10.42 -18.23
C ASP A 263 -24.50 -10.22 -17.89
N GLU A 264 -25.37 -10.98 -18.55
CA GLU A 264 -26.81 -10.86 -18.38
C GLU A 264 -27.31 -11.31 -16.99
N THR A 265 -26.49 -12.09 -16.27
CA THR A 265 -26.85 -12.68 -14.97
C THR A 265 -26.61 -11.76 -13.79
N SER A 266 -25.90 -10.64 -13.98
CA SER A 266 -25.55 -9.73 -12.89
C SER A 266 -26.80 -9.12 -12.23
N PRO A 267 -26.95 -9.23 -10.89
CA PRO A 267 -28.11 -8.67 -10.18
C PRO A 267 -28.16 -7.13 -10.27
N HIS A 268 -27.03 -6.48 -10.55
CA HIS A 268 -26.91 -5.04 -10.66
C HIS A 268 -27.72 -4.46 -11.84
N TRP A 269 -28.00 -5.25 -12.88
CA TRP A 269 -28.86 -4.83 -14.00
C TRP A 269 -30.26 -4.45 -13.56
N ASN A 270 -30.86 -5.21 -12.64
CA ASN A 270 -32.21 -4.91 -12.15
C ASN A 270 -32.23 -3.60 -11.37
N SER A 271 -31.20 -3.34 -10.57
CA SER A 271 -31.07 -2.06 -9.87
C SER A 271 -30.88 -0.90 -10.84
N LEU A 272 -29.99 -1.05 -11.83
CA LEU A 272 -29.68 -0.03 -12.84
C LEU A 272 -30.93 0.41 -13.62
N ARG A 273 -31.82 -0.52 -13.97
CA ARG A 273 -33.08 -0.21 -14.69
C ARG A 273 -34.05 0.66 -13.91
N ASN A 274 -33.96 0.65 -12.58
CA ASN A 274 -34.83 1.42 -11.69
C ASN A 274 -34.27 2.81 -11.37
N ILE A 275 -33.06 3.14 -11.85
CA ILE A 275 -32.44 4.45 -11.63
C ILE A 275 -32.99 5.44 -12.66
N ALA A 276 -33.41 6.62 -12.18
CA ALA A 276 -33.87 7.71 -13.04
C ALA A 276 -32.81 8.07 -14.10
N PHE A 277 -33.26 8.46 -15.30
CA PHE A 277 -32.42 8.79 -16.46
C PHE A 277 -31.65 7.62 -17.11
N ILE A 278 -31.69 6.41 -16.53
CA ILE A 278 -31.14 5.20 -17.15
C ILE A 278 -32.26 4.45 -17.90
N PRO A 279 -32.05 3.98 -19.13
CA PRO A 279 -33.06 3.23 -19.87
C PRO A 279 -33.49 1.95 -19.13
N ALA A 280 -34.80 1.74 -19.01
CA ALA A 280 -35.39 0.58 -18.33
C ALA A 280 -35.17 -0.76 -19.08
N CYS A 281 -34.68 -0.73 -20.33
CA CYS A 281 -34.41 -1.92 -21.13
C CYS A 281 -32.94 -1.96 -21.59
N PRO A 282 -32.23 -3.10 -21.46
CA PRO A 282 -30.94 -3.27 -22.12
C PRO A 282 -31.14 -3.19 -23.64
N PRO A 283 -30.18 -2.62 -24.39
CA PRO A 283 -30.27 -2.60 -25.84
C PRO A 283 -30.32 -4.05 -26.35
N LYS A 284 -31.46 -4.45 -26.95
CA LYS A 284 -31.55 -5.72 -27.67
C LYS A 284 -30.50 -5.70 -28.78
N ILE A 285 -29.52 -6.60 -28.73
CA ILE A 285 -28.60 -6.85 -29.84
C ILE A 285 -29.42 -7.57 -30.92
N THR A 286 -30.18 -6.82 -31.70
CA THR A 286 -30.70 -7.34 -32.97
C THR A 286 -29.55 -7.32 -33.96
N GLY A 287 -29.19 -8.50 -34.46
CA GLY A 287 -28.02 -8.71 -35.29
C GLY A 287 -27.90 -7.74 -36.47
N HIS A 288 -26.65 -7.44 -36.81
CA HIS A 288 -26.24 -6.70 -38.00
C HIS A 288 -26.92 -5.34 -38.21
N ASP A 289 -26.63 -4.36 -37.36
CA ASP A 289 -26.58 -2.99 -37.88
C ASP A 289 -25.62 -2.07 -37.11
N LYS A 290 -24.81 -1.30 -37.85
CA LYS A 290 -23.83 -0.33 -37.32
C LYS A 290 -24.50 0.91 -36.67
N ASN A 291 -25.81 0.85 -36.41
CA ASN A 291 -26.67 1.96 -35.99
C ASN A 291 -27.05 1.95 -34.50
N THR A 292 -26.41 1.14 -33.67
CA THR A 292 -26.70 1.05 -32.22
C THR A 292 -26.54 2.38 -31.46
N CYS A 293 -25.70 3.29 -31.99
CA CYS A 293 -25.51 4.64 -31.46
C CYS A 293 -26.75 5.55 -31.65
N THR A 294 -27.60 5.27 -32.64
CA THR A 294 -28.83 6.03 -32.92
C THR A 294 -29.97 5.62 -32.00
N ALA A 295 -30.08 4.32 -31.67
CA ALA A 295 -31.13 3.79 -30.78
C ALA A 295 -30.96 4.22 -29.31
N LEU A 296 -29.72 4.33 -28.82
CA LEU A 296 -29.45 4.87 -27.48
C LEU A 296 -29.65 6.39 -27.41
N LYS A 297 -29.29 7.13 -28.47
CA LYS A 297 -29.60 8.56 -28.57
C LYS A 297 -31.10 8.83 -28.65
N SER A 298 -31.88 7.96 -29.31
CA SER A 298 -33.35 8.07 -29.33
C SER A 298 -33.97 7.68 -28.00
N LEU A 299 -33.46 6.64 -27.32
CA LEU A 299 -33.90 6.26 -25.97
C LEU A 299 -33.60 7.38 -24.95
N LEU A 300 -32.43 8.02 -25.03
CA LEU A 300 -32.09 9.21 -24.25
C LEU A 300 -33.00 10.40 -24.54
N LYS A 301 -33.36 10.64 -25.81
CA LYS A 301 -34.35 11.68 -26.15
C LYS A 301 -35.73 11.33 -25.56
N CYS A 302 -36.16 10.08 -25.62
CA CYS A 302 -37.44 9.64 -25.07
C CYS A 302 -37.49 9.67 -23.53
N THR A 303 -36.42 9.26 -22.84
CA THR A 303 -36.36 9.35 -21.37
C THR A 303 -36.24 10.78 -20.87
N VAL A 304 -35.47 11.64 -21.56
CA VAL A 304 -35.42 13.09 -21.23
C VAL A 304 -36.77 13.78 -21.51
N SER A 305 -37.48 13.41 -22.58
CA SER A 305 -38.83 13.91 -22.84
C SER A 305 -39.88 13.41 -21.84
N ALA A 306 -39.74 12.20 -21.30
CA ALA A 306 -40.66 11.65 -20.30
C ALA A 306 -40.47 12.29 -18.90
N VAL A 307 -39.26 12.75 -18.57
CA VAL A 307 -39.00 13.47 -17.30
C VAL A 307 -39.52 14.92 -17.35
N ASN A 308 -39.68 15.52 -18.53
CA ASN A 308 -40.32 16.83 -18.69
C ASN A 308 -41.86 16.81 -18.55
N ILE A 309 -42.44 15.69 -18.08
CA ILE A 309 -43.90 15.53 -17.83
C ILE A 309 -44.22 15.48 -16.32
N TRP A 310 -43.24 15.72 -15.44
CA TRP A 310 -43.46 15.91 -14.00
C TRP A 310 -42.81 17.20 -13.49
#